data_AF-A0A258K5V1-F1
#
_entry.id   AF-A0A258K5V1-F1
#
_cell.length_a   1.000
_cell.length_b   1.000
_cell.length_c   1.000
_cell.angle_alpha   90.00
_cell.angle_beta   90.00
_cell.angle_gamma   90.00
#
_symmetry.space_group_name_H-M   'P 1'
#
loop_
_entity.id
_entity.type
_entity.pdbx_description
1 polymer ?
#
loop_
_entity_poly.entity_id
_entity_poly.type
_entity_poly.pdbx_seq_one_letter_code
_entity_poly.pdbx_strand_id
1 'polypeptide(L)'
;MSLPADAPASISPAVPARGMHACPGPDRHPRTPSFRMPRGACDTHVHVFGPAARFPYSPQRSYTPEDCTFEDLAALHRTLGIDRAVIVHGGAHGTDNSATLDALDRDPQRLRGVAVIPSGLREAEIADMHRRGMRGCRMSTVVSGGASFDHLERLSAETFDLGWHLVLHFNRASELVDVAARLERIRSPFVLDHMARIGGAEGVESLPFKVLMSLLDTDRCYVKLASLYRLSALPYPHPDMMPMIERVVEARPDRVIWGSNWPHPICPVPIPNDGDLVDLIPLWLPDAQAQHLALVETPAALYGFDADVAA
;
A
#
# COMPACT_ATOMS: atom_id res chain seq x y z
N MET A 1 25.49 -57.71 33.29
CA MET A 1 26.27 -57.09 32.20
C MET A 1 25.80 -57.76 30.92
N SER A 2 25.11 -57.13 29.97
CA SER A 2 25.14 -55.73 29.54
C SER A 2 23.83 -55.36 28.84
N LEU A 3 23.42 -54.10 28.99
CA LEU A 3 22.32 -53.47 28.25
C LEU A 3 22.70 -53.32 26.76
N PRO A 4 21.75 -53.38 25.80
CA PRO A 4 22.00 -52.88 24.46
C PRO A 4 21.97 -51.34 24.47
N ALA A 5 22.97 -50.75 23.82
CA ALA A 5 23.12 -49.31 23.68
C ALA A 5 22.10 -48.74 22.68
N ASP A 6 21.37 -47.71 23.09
CA ASP A 6 20.54 -46.88 22.21
C ASP A 6 21.43 -46.16 21.19
N ALA A 7 21.13 -46.37 19.90
CA ALA A 7 21.72 -45.59 18.82
C ALA A 7 20.98 -44.24 18.72
N PRO A 8 21.69 -43.11 18.55
CA PRO A 8 21.07 -41.79 18.53
C PRO A 8 20.19 -41.62 17.27
N ALA A 9 19.01 -41.05 17.47
CA ALA A 9 18.10 -40.66 16.41
C ALA A 9 18.82 -39.76 15.40
N SER A 10 18.80 -40.17 14.13
CA SER A 10 19.25 -39.39 12.99
C SER A 10 18.46 -38.07 12.95
N ILE A 11 19.13 -36.98 13.29
CA ILE A 11 18.65 -35.62 13.05
C ILE A 11 18.67 -35.44 11.54
N SER A 12 17.49 -35.40 10.90
CA SER A 12 17.38 -35.00 9.51
C SER A 12 17.98 -33.60 9.33
N PRO A 13 18.82 -33.37 8.31
CA PRO A 13 19.42 -32.06 8.10
C PRO A 13 18.30 -31.05 7.84
N ALA A 14 18.32 -29.94 8.58
CA ALA A 14 17.44 -28.81 8.35
C ALA A 14 17.49 -28.42 6.87
N VAL A 15 16.31 -28.33 6.25
CA VAL A 15 16.17 -27.80 4.90
C VAL A 15 16.78 -26.39 4.90
N PRO A 16 17.81 -26.10 4.08
CA PRO A 16 18.40 -24.78 4.05
C PRO A 16 17.33 -23.77 3.63
N ALA A 17 17.21 -22.68 4.39
CA ALA A 17 16.33 -21.57 4.07
C ALA A 17 16.57 -21.16 2.61
N ARG A 18 15.52 -21.22 1.78
CA ARG A 18 15.57 -20.68 0.41
C ARG A 18 16.13 -19.27 0.49
N GLY A 19 17.20 -19.00 -0.27
CA GLY A 19 17.89 -17.71 -0.26
C GLY A 19 16.88 -16.56 -0.35
N MET A 20 16.74 -15.80 0.73
CA MET A 20 15.83 -14.66 0.76
C MET A 20 16.34 -13.61 -0.20
N HIS A 21 15.52 -13.23 -1.17
CA HIS A 21 15.85 -12.18 -2.12
C HIS A 21 16.04 -10.85 -1.36
N ALA A 22 17.28 -10.36 -1.34
CA ALA A 22 17.58 -9.01 -0.84
C ALA A 22 16.83 -8.01 -1.73
N CYS A 23 15.98 -7.18 -1.12
CA CYS A 23 15.27 -6.12 -1.82
C CYS A 23 16.17 -4.88 -1.86
N PRO A 24 16.39 -4.24 -3.02
CA PRO A 24 17.09 -2.96 -3.07
C PRO A 24 16.37 -1.93 -2.18
N GLY A 25 17.15 -1.10 -1.50
CA GLY A 25 16.65 0.06 -0.75
C GLY A 25 16.20 1.19 -1.67
N PRO A 26 15.54 2.23 -1.12
CA PRO A 26 15.12 3.40 -1.87
C PRO A 26 16.31 4.27 -2.27
N ASP A 27 16.09 5.22 -3.18
CA ASP A 27 17.03 6.32 -3.38
C ASP A 27 17.09 7.16 -2.10
N ARG A 28 18.27 7.23 -1.46
CA ARG A 28 18.50 7.99 -0.22
C ARG A 28 18.73 9.48 -0.46
N HIS A 29 18.74 9.93 -1.72
CA HIS A 29 18.94 11.31 -2.12
C HIS A 29 17.80 11.81 -3.03
N PRO A 30 16.55 11.86 -2.52
CA PRO A 30 15.42 12.36 -3.28
C PRO A 30 15.69 13.81 -3.72
N ARG A 31 15.35 14.13 -4.97
CA ARG A 31 15.41 15.50 -5.46
C ARG A 31 14.19 16.27 -4.97
N THR A 32 14.38 17.55 -4.69
CA THR A 32 13.27 18.47 -4.48
C THR A 32 12.44 18.54 -5.78
N PRO A 33 11.13 18.19 -5.75
CA PRO A 33 10.30 18.23 -6.95
C PRO A 33 10.15 19.65 -7.50
N SER A 34 9.87 19.75 -8.79
CA SER A 34 9.49 21.00 -9.46
C SER A 34 8.05 21.36 -9.15
N PHE A 35 7.16 20.36 -9.14
CA PHE A 35 5.78 20.50 -8.69
C PHE A 35 5.73 20.79 -7.18
N ARG A 36 4.91 21.77 -6.79
CA ARG A 36 4.70 22.12 -5.38
C ARG A 36 3.41 21.47 -4.92
N MET A 37 3.55 20.51 -4.01
CA MET A 37 2.41 19.88 -3.36
C MET A 37 1.50 20.94 -2.70
N PRO A 38 0.17 20.81 -2.82
CA PRO A 38 -0.75 21.67 -2.09
C PRO A 38 -0.62 21.41 -0.58
N ARG A 39 -0.96 22.42 0.22
CA ARG A 39 -1.05 22.26 1.68
C ARG A 39 -2.02 21.13 2.02
N GLY A 40 -1.64 20.29 2.97
CA GLY A 40 -2.39 19.12 3.36
C GLY A 40 -2.22 17.93 2.41
N ALA A 41 -1.31 17.99 1.43
CA ALA A 41 -1.04 16.85 0.56
C ALA A 41 -0.73 15.58 1.35
N CYS A 42 -1.32 14.48 0.93
CA CYS A 42 -1.22 13.17 1.59
C CYS A 42 -0.56 12.15 0.66
N ASP A 43 0.52 11.53 1.13
CA ASP A 43 1.01 10.29 0.51
C ASP A 43 0.22 9.10 1.05
N THR A 44 -0.66 8.52 0.24
CA THR A 44 -1.55 7.44 0.69
C THR A 44 -0.93 6.04 0.61
N HIS A 45 0.36 5.93 0.27
CA HIS A 45 1.01 4.64 0.12
C HIS A 45 2.50 4.71 0.38
N VAL A 46 2.86 4.57 1.65
CA VAL A 46 4.24 4.36 2.09
C VAL A 46 4.33 3.19 3.04
N HIS A 47 5.54 2.68 3.23
CA HIS A 47 5.85 1.68 4.24
C HIS A 47 6.96 2.18 5.14
N VAL A 48 6.97 1.70 6.38
CA VAL A 48 8.15 1.75 7.25
C VAL A 48 8.63 0.31 7.45
N PHE A 49 9.94 0.11 7.41
CA PHE A 49 10.58 -1.17 7.61
C PHE A 49 11.60 -1.06 8.74
N GLY A 50 11.44 -1.91 9.75
CA GLY A 50 12.34 -1.93 10.89
C GLY A 50 12.28 -0.64 11.75
N PRO A 51 13.36 -0.32 12.48
CA PRO A 51 14.64 -1.01 12.43
C PRO A 51 14.55 -2.45 12.95
N ALA A 52 15.18 -3.40 12.27
CA ALA A 52 15.02 -4.83 12.53
C ALA A 52 15.37 -5.26 13.97
N ALA A 53 16.27 -4.51 14.62
CA ALA A 53 16.67 -4.73 16.01
C ALA A 53 15.54 -4.46 17.02
N ARG A 54 14.58 -3.61 16.67
CA ARG A 54 13.42 -3.26 17.51
C ARG A 54 12.13 -3.88 17.01
N PHE A 55 11.97 -3.95 15.70
CA PHE A 55 10.84 -4.55 15.03
C PHE A 55 11.34 -5.64 14.08
N PRO A 56 11.50 -6.88 14.56
CA PRO A 56 11.99 -7.98 13.73
C PRO A 56 11.10 -8.21 12.50
N TYR A 57 11.72 -8.59 11.39
CA TYR A 57 10.98 -9.02 10.22
C TYR A 57 10.40 -10.42 10.43
N SER A 58 9.23 -10.68 9.84
CA SER A 58 8.55 -11.98 9.92
C SER A 58 9.43 -13.09 9.35
N PRO A 59 9.51 -14.27 10.00
CA PRO A 59 10.18 -15.42 9.43
C PRO A 59 9.49 -15.98 8.18
N GLN A 60 8.24 -15.60 7.90
CA GLN A 60 7.47 -16.02 6.71
C GLN A 60 7.52 -15.01 5.54
N ARG A 61 8.31 -13.94 5.66
CA ARG A 61 8.42 -12.91 4.62
C ARG A 61 8.96 -13.45 3.30
N SER A 62 8.48 -12.91 2.18
CA SER A 62 8.97 -13.24 0.83
C SER A 62 10.19 -12.41 0.39
N TYR A 63 10.52 -11.34 1.11
CA TYR A 63 11.64 -10.44 0.84
C TYR A 63 12.19 -9.85 2.14
N THR A 64 13.45 -9.41 2.13
CA THR A 64 14.02 -8.64 3.25
C THR A 64 14.40 -7.25 2.75
N PRO A 65 13.71 -6.19 3.22
CA PRO A 65 14.07 -4.81 2.91
C PRO A 65 15.24 -4.34 3.78
N GLU A 66 15.89 -3.26 3.34
CA GLU A 66 16.70 -2.43 4.21
C GLU A 66 15.80 -1.73 5.25
N ASP A 67 16.35 -1.42 6.42
CA ASP A 67 15.66 -0.59 7.40
C ASP A 67 15.36 0.80 6.80
N CYS A 68 14.07 1.15 6.80
CA CYS A 68 13.52 2.38 6.26
C CYS A 68 12.56 2.93 7.32
N THR A 69 13.10 3.77 8.20
CA THR A 69 12.49 4.15 9.47
C THR A 69 11.47 5.28 9.31
N PHE A 70 10.74 5.60 10.38
CA PHE A 70 9.90 6.80 10.43
C PHE A 70 10.72 8.07 10.20
N GLU A 71 11.94 8.16 10.74
CA GLU A 71 12.83 9.31 10.55
C GLU A 71 13.22 9.49 9.07
N ASP A 72 13.48 8.39 8.36
CA ASP A 72 13.76 8.41 6.92
C ASP A 72 12.54 8.92 6.14
N LEU A 73 11.34 8.39 6.46
CA LEU A 73 10.09 8.82 5.85
C LEU A 73 9.82 10.32 6.11
N ALA A 74 10.04 10.78 7.35
CA ALA A 74 9.87 12.18 7.71
C ALA A 74 10.87 13.09 6.96
N ALA A 75 12.11 12.62 6.75
CA ALA A 75 13.10 13.34 5.95
C ALA A 75 12.69 13.41 4.47
N LEU A 76 12.22 12.30 3.90
CA LEU A 76 11.67 12.25 2.55
C LEU A 76 10.52 13.26 2.37
N HIS A 77 9.49 13.21 3.24
CA HIS A 77 8.32 14.09 3.12
C HIS A 77 8.67 15.58 3.25
N ARG A 78 9.68 15.94 4.05
CA ARG A 78 10.19 17.33 4.08
C ARG A 78 10.76 17.77 2.73
N THR A 79 11.49 16.89 2.04
CA THR A 79 12.03 17.18 0.70
C THR A 79 10.92 17.26 -0.35
N LEU A 80 9.92 16.39 -0.26
CA LEU A 80 8.82 16.32 -1.23
C LEU A 80 7.69 17.35 -1.00
N GLY A 81 7.64 17.98 0.18
CA GLY A 81 6.59 18.91 0.56
C GLY A 81 5.27 18.23 0.92
N ILE A 82 5.32 17.05 1.55
CA ILE A 82 4.14 16.25 1.91
C ILE A 82 3.81 16.45 3.40
N ASP A 83 2.55 16.73 3.69
CA ASP A 83 2.09 17.09 5.05
C ASP A 83 1.50 15.90 5.82
N ARG A 84 0.88 14.93 5.12
CA ARG A 84 0.20 13.77 5.70
C ARG A 84 0.63 12.48 5.02
N ALA A 85 0.50 11.36 5.73
CA ALA A 85 0.81 10.07 5.13
C ALA A 85 -0.05 8.93 5.67
N VAL A 86 -0.23 7.92 4.81
CA VAL A 86 -0.82 6.64 5.15
C VAL A 86 0.26 5.58 5.10
N ILE A 87 0.65 5.09 6.27
CA ILE A 87 1.61 4.00 6.40
C ILE A 87 0.86 2.69 6.21
N VAL A 88 1.01 2.12 5.02
CA VAL A 88 0.52 0.79 4.69
C VAL A 88 1.46 -0.22 5.31
N HIS A 89 0.93 -1.14 6.12
CA HIS A 89 1.77 -2.11 6.81
C HIS A 89 2.59 -2.96 5.82
N GLY A 90 3.90 -2.99 6.06
CA GLY A 90 4.87 -3.62 5.18
C GLY A 90 4.87 -5.14 5.32
N GLY A 91 4.61 -5.87 4.24
CA GLY A 91 4.48 -7.33 4.26
C GLY A 91 5.70 -8.09 4.82
N ALA A 92 6.89 -7.47 4.85
CA ALA A 92 8.07 -8.05 5.50
C ALA A 92 7.91 -8.27 7.02
N HIS A 93 6.99 -7.56 7.68
CA HIS A 93 6.64 -7.73 9.09
C HIS A 93 5.46 -8.73 9.31
N GLY A 94 4.88 -9.27 8.24
CA GLY A 94 3.76 -10.21 8.32
C GLY A 94 2.49 -9.56 8.89
N THR A 95 1.98 -10.08 10.01
CA THR A 95 0.81 -9.55 10.72
C THR A 95 1.18 -8.82 12.03
N ASP A 96 2.48 -8.68 12.32
CA ASP A 96 2.95 -7.89 13.45
C ASP A 96 3.01 -6.41 13.06
N ASN A 97 1.95 -5.67 13.40
CA ASN A 97 1.79 -4.27 13.03
C ASN A 97 2.62 -3.30 13.90
N SER A 98 3.49 -3.80 14.80
CA SER A 98 4.17 -2.99 15.81
C SER A 98 5.01 -1.85 15.23
N ALA A 99 5.75 -2.08 14.13
CA ALA A 99 6.54 -1.03 13.48
C ALA A 99 5.66 0.11 12.94
N THR A 100 4.54 -0.26 12.29
CA THR A 100 3.58 0.70 11.76
C THR A 100 2.92 1.47 12.89
N LEU A 101 2.41 0.77 13.91
CA LEU A 101 1.73 1.39 15.03
C LEU A 101 2.66 2.32 15.84
N ASP A 102 3.94 1.98 16.00
CA ASP A 102 4.92 2.88 16.60
C ASP A 102 5.11 4.15 15.78
N ALA A 103 5.17 4.04 14.45
CA ALA A 103 5.26 5.22 13.58
C ALA A 103 4.00 6.10 13.71
N LEU A 104 2.80 5.51 13.76
CA LEU A 104 1.55 6.28 13.94
C LEU A 104 1.52 7.03 15.27
N ASP A 105 1.97 6.42 16.37
CA ASP A 105 1.98 7.04 17.70
C ASP A 105 2.92 8.26 17.77
N ARG A 106 3.91 8.36 16.88
CA ARG A 106 4.87 9.48 16.84
C ARG A 106 4.29 10.76 16.24
N ASP A 107 3.31 10.64 15.34
CA ASP A 107 2.64 11.78 14.72
C ASP A 107 1.17 11.46 14.37
N PRO A 108 0.30 11.31 15.39
CA PRO A 108 -1.08 10.88 15.21
C PRO A 108 -1.96 11.92 14.50
N GLN A 109 -1.48 13.16 14.31
CA GLN A 109 -2.20 14.18 13.56
C GLN A 109 -1.96 14.06 12.05
N ARG A 110 -0.75 13.67 11.65
CA ARG A 110 -0.34 13.60 10.24
C ARG A 110 -0.33 12.18 9.67
N LEU A 111 -0.40 11.16 10.51
CA LEU A 111 -0.32 9.77 10.08
C LEU A 111 -1.63 9.00 10.29
N ARG A 112 -1.92 8.17 9.30
CA ARG A 112 -2.91 7.08 9.39
C ARG A 112 -2.27 5.79 8.91
N GLY A 113 -2.89 4.66 9.21
CA GLY A 113 -2.35 3.36 8.85
C GLY A 113 -3.35 2.44 8.16
N VAL A 114 -2.80 1.48 7.42
CA VAL A 114 -3.54 0.33 6.90
C VAL A 114 -2.88 -0.93 7.46
N ALA A 115 -3.61 -1.70 8.24
CA ALA A 115 -3.11 -2.87 8.93
C ALA A 115 -3.03 -4.09 8.00
N VAL A 116 -2.20 -5.08 8.36
CA VAL A 116 -2.32 -6.45 7.82
C VAL A 116 -2.65 -7.36 8.98
N ILE A 117 -3.86 -7.92 8.98
CA ILE A 117 -4.39 -8.74 10.07
C ILE A 117 -5.20 -9.92 9.51
N PRO A 118 -5.25 -11.07 10.20
CA PRO A 118 -6.24 -12.09 9.89
C PRO A 118 -7.64 -11.57 10.28
N SER A 119 -8.68 -12.17 9.70
CA SER A 119 -10.04 -12.01 10.22
C SER A 119 -10.24 -12.78 11.53
N GLY A 120 -11.20 -12.36 12.33
CA GLY A 120 -11.54 -13.00 13.60
C GLY A 120 -10.66 -12.59 14.78
N LEU A 121 -9.93 -11.48 14.68
CA LEU A 121 -9.34 -10.83 15.86
C LEU A 121 -10.44 -10.39 16.84
N ARG A 122 -10.07 -10.21 18.11
CA ARG A 122 -11.02 -9.68 19.09
C ARG A 122 -11.34 -8.24 18.74
N GLU A 123 -12.59 -7.84 18.93
CA GLU A 123 -13.05 -6.47 18.69
C GLU A 123 -12.17 -5.43 19.40
N ALA A 124 -11.75 -5.71 20.63
CA ALA A 124 -10.87 -4.84 21.41
C ALA A 124 -9.49 -4.59 20.74
N GLU A 125 -8.97 -5.56 19.98
CA GLU A 125 -7.70 -5.45 19.27
C GLU A 125 -7.84 -4.54 18.05
N ILE A 126 -8.93 -4.71 17.28
CA ILE A 126 -9.24 -3.87 16.13
C ILE A 126 -9.54 -2.43 16.59
N ALA A 127 -10.31 -2.28 17.68
CA ALA A 127 -10.60 -1.00 18.28
C ALA A 127 -9.34 -0.28 18.79
N ASP A 128 -8.36 -1.01 19.33
CA ASP A 128 -7.07 -0.44 19.73
C ASP A 128 -6.27 0.08 18.52
N MET A 129 -6.17 -0.72 17.46
CA MET A 129 -5.56 -0.30 16.20
C MET A 129 -6.26 0.94 15.64
N HIS A 130 -7.60 0.99 15.68
CA HIS A 130 -8.36 2.16 15.24
C HIS A 130 -8.01 3.40 16.06
N ARG A 131 -7.98 3.32 17.39
CA ARG A 131 -7.60 4.47 18.25
C ARG A 131 -6.19 4.98 17.93
N ARG A 132 -5.27 4.10 17.57
CA ARG A 132 -3.88 4.43 17.18
C ARG A 132 -3.72 4.87 15.73
N GLY A 133 -4.82 5.05 14.99
CA GLY A 133 -4.81 5.66 13.66
C GLY A 133 -4.92 4.69 12.48
N MET A 134 -5.11 3.38 12.70
CA MET A 134 -5.44 2.45 11.62
C MET A 134 -6.86 2.72 11.09
N ARG A 135 -7.02 2.68 9.77
CA ARG A 135 -8.27 3.05 9.05
C ARG A 135 -8.64 2.07 7.95
N GLY A 136 -7.92 0.96 7.85
CA GLY A 136 -8.19 -0.05 6.86
C GLY A 136 -7.32 -1.27 7.07
N CYS A 137 -7.60 -2.30 6.28
CA CYS A 137 -6.78 -3.51 6.25
C CYS A 137 -6.41 -3.89 4.81
N ARG A 138 -5.16 -4.28 4.61
CA ARG A 138 -4.62 -4.70 3.33
C ARG A 138 -4.62 -6.20 3.19
N MET A 139 -5.08 -6.65 2.03
CA MET A 139 -4.94 -8.02 1.56
C MET A 139 -4.08 -8.04 0.30
N SER A 140 -3.24 -9.07 0.17
CA SER A 140 -2.33 -9.17 -0.96
C SER A 140 -2.09 -10.61 -1.41
N THR A 141 -2.01 -10.79 -2.73
CA THR A 141 -1.55 -12.03 -3.36
C THR A 141 -0.08 -11.99 -3.79
N VAL A 142 0.63 -10.89 -3.54
CA VAL A 142 2.05 -10.68 -3.89
C VAL A 142 3.00 -11.07 -2.75
N VAL A 143 2.62 -10.76 -1.51
CA VAL A 143 3.48 -10.94 -0.34
C VAL A 143 3.02 -12.13 0.51
N SER A 144 3.96 -13.00 0.89
CA SER A 144 3.67 -14.09 1.83
C SER A 144 3.66 -13.58 3.26
N GLY A 145 2.89 -14.23 4.14
CA GLY A 145 2.79 -13.87 5.56
C GLY A 145 1.78 -12.77 5.90
N GLY A 146 1.06 -12.24 4.90
CA GLY A 146 -0.07 -11.31 5.08
C GLY A 146 -1.45 -11.97 4.92
N ALA A 147 -2.51 -11.15 4.89
CA ALA A 147 -3.88 -11.61 4.69
C ALA A 147 -4.19 -11.87 3.20
N SER A 148 -4.69 -13.08 2.88
CA SER A 148 -5.23 -13.41 1.55
C SER A 148 -6.63 -12.82 1.36
N PHE A 149 -7.15 -12.86 0.13
CA PHE A 149 -8.54 -12.48 -0.14
C PHE A 149 -9.58 -13.43 0.47
N ASP A 150 -9.20 -14.54 1.09
CA ASP A 150 -10.16 -15.38 1.84
C ASP A 150 -10.73 -14.66 3.06
N HIS A 151 -10.04 -13.61 3.52
CA HIS A 151 -10.49 -12.78 4.64
C HIS A 151 -11.44 -11.64 4.22
N LEU A 152 -11.66 -11.42 2.91
CA LEU A 152 -12.31 -10.22 2.35
C LEU A 152 -13.67 -9.89 2.99
N GLU A 153 -14.64 -10.80 2.91
CA GLU A 153 -16.00 -10.55 3.40
C GLU A 153 -16.01 -10.41 4.93
N ARG A 154 -15.19 -11.19 5.63
CA ARG A 154 -15.15 -11.20 7.08
C ARG A 154 -14.49 -9.94 7.65
N LEU A 155 -13.36 -9.50 7.08
CA LEU A 155 -12.73 -8.24 7.44
C LEU A 155 -13.61 -7.04 7.06
N SER A 156 -14.32 -7.11 5.92
CA SER A 156 -15.34 -6.10 5.61
C SER A 156 -16.37 -6.01 6.74
N ALA A 157 -16.95 -7.13 7.16
CA ALA A 157 -17.97 -7.14 8.20
C ALA A 157 -17.43 -6.69 9.57
N GLU A 158 -16.26 -7.16 9.99
CA GLU A 158 -15.66 -6.89 11.30
C GLU A 158 -15.20 -5.43 11.47
N THR A 159 -14.90 -4.74 10.36
CA THR A 159 -14.32 -3.39 10.41
C THR A 159 -15.24 -2.31 9.82
N PHE A 160 -16.40 -2.69 9.27
CA PHE A 160 -17.34 -1.77 8.63
C PHE A 160 -17.82 -0.65 9.58
N ASP A 161 -18.22 -1.00 10.80
CA ASP A 161 -18.77 -0.03 11.77
C ASP A 161 -17.71 0.95 12.30
N LEU A 162 -16.42 0.63 12.11
CA LEU A 162 -15.29 1.54 12.38
C LEU A 162 -14.99 2.47 11.19
N GLY A 163 -15.73 2.37 10.10
CA GLY A 163 -15.50 3.11 8.86
C GLY A 163 -14.25 2.66 8.10
N TRP A 164 -13.72 1.47 8.37
CA TRP A 164 -12.51 1.00 7.70
C TRP A 164 -12.78 0.60 6.25
N HIS A 165 -11.78 0.84 5.41
CA HIS A 165 -11.76 0.37 4.03
C HIS A 165 -10.80 -0.82 3.85
N LEU A 166 -11.00 -1.55 2.76
CA LEU A 166 -10.13 -2.65 2.37
C LEU A 166 -9.12 -2.16 1.34
N VAL A 167 -7.86 -2.58 1.43
CA VAL A 167 -6.83 -2.29 0.42
C VAL A 167 -6.45 -3.58 -0.29
N LEU A 168 -6.57 -3.61 -1.61
CA LEU A 168 -6.42 -4.81 -2.43
C LEU A 168 -5.16 -4.70 -3.30
N HIS A 169 -4.20 -5.59 -3.06
CA HIS A 169 -2.95 -5.63 -3.81
C HIS A 169 -2.78 -6.96 -4.55
N PHE A 170 -3.01 -6.91 -5.87
CA PHE A 170 -2.97 -8.06 -6.76
C PHE A 170 -1.57 -8.36 -7.28
N ASN A 171 -1.28 -9.64 -7.56
CA ASN A 171 -0.09 -10.04 -8.31
C ASN A 171 -0.31 -9.92 -9.83
N ARG A 172 -1.53 -10.20 -10.30
CA ARG A 172 -1.94 -10.06 -11.71
C ARG A 172 -3.27 -9.32 -11.81
N ALA A 173 -3.41 -8.50 -12.84
CA ALA A 173 -4.65 -7.76 -13.11
C ALA A 173 -5.89 -8.66 -13.27
N SER A 174 -5.73 -9.88 -13.79
CA SER A 174 -6.86 -10.82 -13.96
C SER A 174 -7.52 -11.22 -12.63
N GLU A 175 -6.81 -11.15 -11.51
CA GLU A 175 -7.37 -11.44 -10.19
C GLU A 175 -8.46 -10.45 -9.77
N LEU A 176 -8.45 -9.23 -10.33
CA LEU A 176 -9.55 -8.28 -10.16
C LEU A 176 -10.85 -8.85 -10.74
N VAL A 177 -10.77 -9.49 -11.91
CA VAL A 177 -11.91 -10.12 -12.58
C VAL A 177 -12.47 -11.25 -11.71
N ASP A 178 -11.57 -12.06 -11.13
CA ASP A 178 -11.95 -13.20 -10.27
C ASP A 178 -12.67 -12.76 -8.98
N VAL A 179 -12.28 -11.60 -8.43
CA VAL A 179 -12.83 -11.10 -7.15
C VAL A 179 -13.97 -10.08 -7.31
N ALA A 180 -14.21 -9.55 -8.52
CA ALA A 180 -15.16 -8.46 -8.76
C ALA A 180 -16.55 -8.70 -8.15
N ALA A 181 -17.14 -9.87 -8.40
CA ALA A 181 -18.47 -10.20 -7.88
C ALA A 181 -18.51 -10.25 -6.34
N ARG A 182 -17.38 -10.50 -5.67
CA ARG A 182 -17.27 -10.44 -4.20
C ARG A 182 -17.19 -9.00 -3.72
N LEU A 183 -16.45 -8.13 -4.43
CA LEU A 183 -16.35 -6.71 -4.13
C LEU A 183 -17.68 -5.97 -4.28
N GLU A 184 -18.54 -6.39 -5.22
CA GLU A 184 -19.89 -5.83 -5.35
C GLU A 184 -20.79 -6.13 -4.13
N ARG A 185 -20.53 -7.24 -3.42
CA ARG A 185 -21.32 -7.72 -2.29
C ARG A 185 -20.89 -7.16 -0.94
N ILE A 186 -19.65 -6.69 -0.80
CA ILE A 186 -19.18 -6.10 0.46
C ILE A 186 -19.76 -4.69 0.67
N ARG A 187 -19.86 -4.28 1.93
CA ARG A 187 -20.37 -2.96 2.30
C ARG A 187 -19.28 -1.91 2.40
N SER A 188 -18.08 -2.31 2.82
CA SER A 188 -16.96 -1.40 3.04
C SER A 188 -16.49 -0.75 1.73
N PRO A 189 -15.99 0.49 1.79
CA PRO A 189 -15.15 1.01 0.74
C PRO A 189 -13.92 0.14 0.52
N PHE A 190 -13.36 0.18 -0.69
CA PHE A 190 -12.13 -0.52 -1.01
C PHE A 190 -11.25 0.28 -1.96
N VAL A 191 -9.95 0.08 -1.84
CA VAL A 191 -8.91 0.75 -2.62
C VAL A 191 -8.20 -0.31 -3.46
N LEU A 192 -8.14 -0.07 -4.77
CA LEU A 192 -7.32 -0.85 -5.69
C LEU A 192 -5.90 -0.25 -5.69
N ASP A 193 -4.95 -0.95 -5.05
CA ASP A 193 -3.55 -0.54 -5.06
C ASP A 193 -3.02 -0.58 -6.51
N HIS A 194 -2.27 0.46 -6.88
CA HIS A 194 -1.50 0.52 -8.13
C HIS A 194 -2.36 0.25 -9.37
N MET A 195 -3.57 0.82 -9.40
CA MET A 195 -4.53 0.63 -10.50
C MET A 195 -4.81 -0.85 -10.80
N ALA A 196 -4.95 -1.64 -9.73
CA ALA A 196 -5.14 -3.10 -9.77
C ALA A 196 -4.04 -3.87 -10.53
N ARG A 197 -2.83 -3.31 -10.63
CA ARG A 197 -1.69 -3.85 -11.39
C ARG A 197 -1.93 -4.01 -12.89
N ILE A 198 -2.87 -3.27 -13.47
CA ILE A 198 -3.08 -3.27 -14.92
C ILE A 198 -1.89 -2.55 -15.59
N GLY A 199 -1.20 -3.25 -16.49
CA GLY A 199 -0.03 -2.73 -17.19
C GLY A 199 -0.39 -1.77 -18.34
N GLY A 200 0.51 -0.85 -18.65
CA GLY A 200 0.38 0.11 -19.77
C GLY A 200 0.10 -0.60 -21.11
N ALA A 201 0.77 -1.73 -21.34
CA ALA A 201 0.59 -2.55 -22.54
C ALA A 201 -0.77 -3.30 -22.60
N GLU A 202 -1.45 -3.51 -21.46
CA GLU A 202 -2.80 -4.09 -21.44
C GLU A 202 -3.85 -3.04 -21.84
N GLY A 203 -3.70 -1.82 -21.31
CA GLY A 203 -4.47 -0.65 -21.71
C GLY A 203 -5.97 -0.71 -21.40
N VAL A 204 -6.69 0.29 -21.91
CA VAL A 204 -8.11 0.55 -21.59
C VAL A 204 -9.08 -0.49 -22.15
N GLU A 205 -8.66 -1.27 -23.15
CA GLU A 205 -9.51 -2.29 -23.77
C GLU A 205 -9.45 -3.63 -23.04
N SER A 206 -8.50 -3.80 -22.13
CA SER A 206 -8.34 -5.03 -21.35
C SER A 206 -9.57 -5.32 -20.47
N LEU A 207 -9.85 -6.61 -20.29
CA LEU A 207 -10.95 -7.04 -19.42
C LEU A 207 -10.77 -6.55 -17.97
N PRO A 208 -9.58 -6.65 -17.34
CA PRO A 208 -9.37 -6.09 -16.01
C PRO A 208 -9.65 -4.58 -15.91
N PHE A 209 -9.29 -3.79 -16.92
CA PHE A 209 -9.58 -2.35 -16.91
C PHE A 209 -11.09 -2.07 -17.00
N LYS A 210 -11.81 -2.78 -17.87
CA LYS A 210 -13.27 -2.67 -17.96
C LYS A 210 -13.96 -3.03 -16.64
N VAL A 211 -13.47 -4.06 -15.94
CA VAL A 211 -13.95 -4.42 -14.59
C VAL A 211 -13.62 -3.33 -13.57
N LEU A 212 -12.41 -2.77 -13.60
CA LEU A 212 -12.05 -1.64 -12.74
C LEU A 212 -13.02 -0.48 -12.91
N MET A 213 -13.32 -0.09 -14.15
CA MET A 213 -14.27 0.99 -14.44
C MET A 213 -15.68 0.68 -13.92
N SER A 214 -16.17 -0.55 -14.12
CA SER A 214 -17.46 -0.98 -13.58
C SER A 214 -17.52 -0.97 -12.06
N LEU A 215 -16.41 -1.27 -11.37
CA LEU A 215 -16.34 -1.16 -9.92
C LEU A 215 -16.24 0.30 -9.47
N LEU A 216 -15.60 1.17 -10.27
CA LEU A 216 -15.50 2.60 -10.04
C LEU A 216 -16.86 3.32 -10.14
N ASP A 217 -17.79 2.76 -10.91
CA ASP A 217 -19.19 3.20 -10.93
C ASP A 217 -19.91 2.92 -9.58
N THR A 218 -19.33 2.08 -8.72
CA THR A 218 -19.77 1.99 -7.32
C THR A 218 -19.17 3.12 -6.50
N ASP A 219 -19.95 3.72 -5.59
CA ASP A 219 -19.44 4.78 -4.70
C ASP A 219 -18.39 4.32 -3.68
N ARG A 220 -18.03 3.04 -3.70
CA ARG A 220 -17.15 2.38 -2.72
C ARG A 220 -15.74 2.12 -3.24
N CYS A 221 -15.52 2.16 -4.55
CA CYS A 221 -14.22 1.86 -5.14
C CYS A 221 -13.36 3.11 -5.24
N TYR A 222 -12.11 3.01 -4.78
CA TYR A 222 -11.07 4.02 -4.93
C TYR A 222 -9.90 3.45 -5.73
N VAL A 223 -9.28 4.29 -6.56
CA VAL A 223 -8.09 3.92 -7.34
C VAL A 223 -6.89 4.70 -6.86
N LYS A 224 -5.81 3.98 -6.61
CA LYS A 224 -4.56 4.57 -6.17
C LYS A 224 -3.55 4.69 -7.30
N LEU A 225 -3.20 5.94 -7.64
CA LEU A 225 -2.08 6.28 -8.53
C LEU A 225 -0.77 6.20 -7.75
N ALA A 226 -0.26 4.97 -7.63
CA ALA A 226 1.00 4.69 -6.95
C ALA A 226 1.75 3.57 -7.67
N SER A 227 3.07 3.59 -7.66
CA SER A 227 3.91 2.52 -8.20
C SER A 227 3.72 2.19 -9.70
N LEU A 228 3.13 3.10 -10.49
CA LEU A 228 2.82 2.85 -11.91
C LEU A 228 4.08 2.67 -12.79
N TYR A 229 5.24 3.19 -12.35
CA TYR A 229 6.53 2.96 -12.99
C TYR A 229 6.90 1.47 -13.12
N ARG A 230 6.28 0.58 -12.33
CA ARG A 230 6.46 -0.89 -12.40
C ARG A 230 5.54 -1.58 -13.40
N LEU A 231 4.58 -0.84 -13.95
CA LEU A 231 3.50 -1.32 -14.80
C LEU A 231 3.63 -0.77 -16.23
N SER A 232 4.46 0.24 -16.40
CA SER A 232 4.84 0.82 -17.67
C SER A 232 5.82 -0.07 -18.43
N ALA A 233 5.57 -0.26 -19.73
CA ALA A 233 6.54 -0.81 -20.67
C ALA A 233 7.45 0.26 -21.27
N LEU A 234 7.09 1.55 -21.13
CA LEU A 234 7.86 2.68 -21.64
C LEU A 234 8.70 3.34 -20.54
N PRO A 235 9.82 3.99 -20.90
CA PRO A 235 10.63 4.73 -19.93
C PRO A 235 9.84 5.93 -19.35
N TYR A 236 10.37 6.52 -18.29
CA TYR A 236 9.86 7.78 -17.73
C TYR A 236 9.64 8.81 -18.86
N PRO A 237 8.49 9.50 -18.93
CA PRO A 237 7.45 9.61 -17.91
C PRO A 237 6.28 8.60 -18.03
N HIS A 238 6.52 7.42 -18.62
CA HIS A 238 5.54 6.32 -18.69
C HIS A 238 4.25 6.64 -19.46
N PRO A 239 4.34 7.13 -20.71
CA PRO A 239 3.18 7.64 -21.45
C PRO A 239 2.14 6.58 -21.80
N ASP A 240 2.48 5.29 -21.79
CA ASP A 240 1.57 4.16 -21.98
C ASP A 240 0.57 3.98 -20.81
N MET A 241 0.85 4.54 -19.64
CA MET A 241 -0.09 4.54 -18.51
C MET A 241 -1.18 5.61 -18.67
N MET A 242 -0.92 6.67 -19.44
CA MET A 242 -1.78 7.87 -19.51
C MET A 242 -3.22 7.58 -19.92
N PRO A 243 -3.51 6.78 -20.96
CA PRO A 243 -4.90 6.55 -21.37
C PRO A 243 -5.79 5.95 -20.27
N MET A 244 -5.20 5.11 -19.41
CA MET A 244 -5.91 4.51 -18.27
C MET A 244 -6.11 5.52 -17.14
N ILE A 245 -5.07 6.31 -16.83
CA ILE A 245 -5.13 7.36 -15.80
C ILE A 245 -6.19 8.40 -16.17
N GLU A 246 -6.14 8.91 -17.41
CA GLU A 246 -7.10 9.89 -17.94
C GLU A 246 -8.53 9.38 -17.81
N ARG A 247 -8.79 8.13 -18.21
CA ARG A 247 -10.14 7.55 -18.15
C ARG A 247 -10.66 7.39 -16.71
N VAL A 248 -9.81 7.00 -15.77
CA VAL A 248 -10.17 6.88 -14.35
C VAL A 248 -10.46 8.25 -13.76
N VAL A 249 -9.60 9.23 -14.02
CA VAL A 249 -9.71 10.60 -13.50
C VAL A 249 -10.92 11.33 -14.11
N GLU A 250 -11.18 11.15 -15.40
CA GLU A 250 -12.35 11.72 -16.08
C GLU A 250 -13.66 11.16 -15.52
N ALA A 251 -13.70 9.85 -15.25
CA ALA A 251 -14.92 9.20 -14.76
C ALA A 251 -15.21 9.53 -13.28
N ARG A 252 -14.21 9.44 -12.41
CA ARG A 252 -14.38 9.56 -10.94
C ARG A 252 -13.20 10.26 -10.27
N PRO A 253 -13.00 11.56 -10.50
CA PRO A 253 -11.92 12.32 -9.87
C PRO A 253 -12.03 12.32 -8.33
N ASP A 254 -13.25 12.15 -7.80
CA ASP A 254 -13.57 12.02 -6.37
C ASP A 254 -13.22 10.64 -5.76
N ARG A 255 -12.67 9.71 -6.55
CA ARG A 255 -12.26 8.36 -6.12
C ARG A 255 -10.80 8.05 -6.43
N VAL A 256 -10.02 9.06 -6.81
CA VAL A 256 -8.58 8.92 -7.05
C VAL A 256 -7.79 9.40 -5.84
N ILE A 257 -6.75 8.67 -5.49
CA ILE A 257 -5.74 9.06 -4.50
C ILE A 257 -4.33 8.77 -5.02
N TRP A 258 -3.32 9.46 -4.51
CA TRP A 258 -1.91 9.31 -4.92
C TRP A 258 -1.04 8.73 -3.80
N GLY A 259 0.06 8.05 -4.16
CA GLY A 259 1.12 7.72 -3.20
C GLY A 259 2.46 7.38 -3.87
N SER A 260 3.57 7.61 -3.17
CA SER A 260 4.92 7.39 -3.70
C SER A 260 5.28 5.91 -3.85
N ASN A 261 4.71 5.06 -3.00
CA ASN A 261 5.12 3.68 -2.78
C ASN A 261 6.52 3.54 -2.12
N TRP A 262 7.04 4.61 -1.50
CA TRP A 262 8.30 4.55 -0.76
C TRP A 262 8.22 3.50 0.36
N PRO A 263 9.27 2.68 0.62
CA PRO A 263 10.62 2.72 0.06
C PRO A 263 10.80 1.75 -1.12
N HIS A 264 9.75 1.55 -1.91
CA HIS A 264 9.76 0.79 -3.16
C HIS A 264 10.06 -0.71 -2.99
N PRO A 265 9.43 -1.45 -2.05
CA PRO A 265 9.72 -2.87 -1.84
C PRO A 265 9.47 -3.72 -3.08
N ILE A 266 10.30 -4.73 -3.34
CA ILE A 266 10.20 -5.68 -4.46
C ILE A 266 10.19 -4.95 -5.83
N CYS A 267 11.02 -3.94 -6.01
CA CYS A 267 11.10 -3.18 -7.28
C CYS A 267 11.78 -3.99 -8.39
N PRO A 268 11.08 -4.36 -9.49
CA PRO A 268 11.68 -5.14 -10.57
C PRO A 268 12.37 -4.27 -11.63
N VAL A 269 12.31 -2.95 -11.46
CA VAL A 269 12.89 -1.92 -12.34
C VAL A 269 13.85 -1.05 -11.53
N PRO A 270 14.67 -0.20 -12.17
CA PRO A 270 15.50 0.75 -11.44
C PRO A 270 14.71 1.54 -10.40
N ILE A 271 15.29 1.73 -9.22
CA ILE A 271 14.64 2.44 -8.12
C ILE A 271 14.38 3.89 -8.57
N PRO A 272 13.13 4.38 -8.50
CA PRO A 272 12.83 5.75 -8.88
C PRO A 272 13.39 6.73 -7.85
N ASN A 273 13.70 7.95 -8.29
CA ASN A 273 13.84 9.07 -7.37
C ASN A 273 12.43 9.57 -7.02
N ASP A 274 12.08 9.65 -5.75
CA ASP A 274 10.72 10.05 -5.33
C ASP A 274 10.36 11.47 -5.77
N GLY A 275 11.34 12.35 -6.00
CA GLY A 275 11.12 13.68 -6.55
C GLY A 275 10.52 13.64 -7.97
N ASP A 276 10.97 12.68 -8.79
CA ASP A 276 10.42 12.47 -10.13
C ASP A 276 8.99 11.91 -10.08
N LEU A 277 8.68 11.08 -9.08
CA LEU A 277 7.33 10.56 -8.90
C LEU A 277 6.33 11.66 -8.55
N VAL A 278 6.76 12.67 -7.78
CA VAL A 278 5.95 13.87 -7.52
C VAL A 278 5.78 14.71 -8.79
N ASP A 279 6.82 14.84 -9.62
CA ASP A 279 6.76 15.60 -10.87
C ASP A 279 5.87 14.93 -11.96
N LEU A 280 5.44 13.68 -11.76
CA LEU A 280 4.41 13.03 -12.60
C LEU A 280 2.98 13.47 -12.26
N ILE A 281 2.72 14.03 -11.08
CA ILE A 281 1.38 14.47 -10.66
C ILE A 281 0.74 15.44 -11.65
N PRO A 282 1.38 16.56 -12.07
CA PRO A 282 0.77 17.48 -13.03
C PRO A 282 0.57 16.87 -14.42
N LEU A 283 1.26 15.78 -14.74
CA LEU A 283 1.00 15.01 -15.97
C LEU A 283 -0.26 14.15 -15.82
N TRP A 284 -0.40 13.44 -14.70
CA TRP A 284 -1.55 12.56 -14.42
C TRP A 284 -2.84 13.32 -14.09
N LEU A 285 -2.71 14.47 -13.44
CA LEU A 285 -3.77 15.33 -12.94
C LEU A 285 -3.48 16.77 -13.39
N PRO A 286 -3.77 17.12 -14.66
CA PRO A 286 -3.40 18.44 -15.20
C PRO A 286 -4.22 19.60 -14.62
N ASP A 287 -5.38 19.30 -14.05
CA ASP A 287 -6.28 20.28 -13.42
C ASP A 287 -5.99 20.44 -11.92
N ALA A 288 -6.00 21.69 -11.43
CA ALA A 288 -5.69 22.00 -10.03
C ALA A 288 -6.75 21.48 -9.05
N GLN A 289 -8.02 21.40 -9.47
CA GLN A 289 -9.08 20.80 -8.64
C GLN A 289 -8.89 19.29 -8.51
N ALA A 290 -8.54 18.58 -9.60
CA ALA A 290 -8.21 17.16 -9.57
C ALA A 290 -6.98 16.87 -8.69
N GLN A 291 -5.95 17.72 -8.75
CA GLN A 291 -4.81 17.65 -7.83
C GLN A 291 -5.26 17.82 -6.38
N HIS A 292 -6.07 18.83 -6.07
CA HIS A 292 -6.57 19.07 -4.72
C HIS A 292 -7.42 17.90 -4.20
N LEU A 293 -8.30 17.35 -5.04
CA LEU A 293 -9.09 16.17 -4.70
C LEU A 293 -8.19 14.97 -4.37
N ALA A 294 -7.30 14.60 -5.29
CA ALA A 294 -6.52 13.38 -5.16
C ALA A 294 -5.44 13.44 -4.06
N LEU A 295 -4.92 14.64 -3.76
CA LEU A 295 -3.86 14.85 -2.79
C LEU A 295 -4.37 15.27 -1.41
N VAL A 296 -5.53 15.94 -1.33
CA VAL A 296 -6.00 16.57 -0.09
C VAL A 296 -7.35 16.03 0.36
N GLU A 297 -8.42 16.28 -0.39
CA GLU A 297 -9.80 16.02 0.06
C GLU A 297 -10.14 14.54 0.11
N THR A 298 -9.87 13.80 -0.96
CA THR A 298 -10.20 12.38 -1.06
C THR A 298 -9.43 11.57 0.00
N PRO A 299 -8.11 11.75 0.20
CA PRO A 299 -7.41 11.14 1.33
C PRO A 299 -7.93 11.58 2.69
N ALA A 300 -8.28 12.86 2.89
CA ALA A 300 -8.79 13.35 4.16
C ALA A 300 -10.07 12.62 4.57
N ALA A 301 -11.01 12.49 3.64
CA ALA A 301 -12.28 11.81 3.84
C ALA A 301 -12.09 10.31 4.06
N LEU A 302 -11.30 9.64 3.21
CA LEU A 302 -11.12 8.19 3.26
C LEU A 302 -10.37 7.72 4.51
N TYR A 303 -9.39 8.49 4.98
CA TYR A 303 -8.52 8.11 6.11
C TYR A 303 -8.88 8.86 7.41
N GLY A 304 -9.90 9.72 7.42
CA GLY A 304 -10.34 10.43 8.62
C GLY A 304 -9.24 11.32 9.20
N PHE A 305 -8.68 12.18 8.37
CA PHE A 305 -7.82 13.28 8.82
C PHE A 305 -8.68 14.50 9.18
N ASP A 306 -8.31 15.19 10.25
CA ASP A 306 -9.01 16.41 10.67
C ASP A 306 -8.75 17.55 9.68
N ALA A 307 -9.76 18.40 9.48
CA ALA A 307 -9.68 19.53 8.55
C ALA A 307 -8.62 20.58 8.96
N ASP A 308 -8.26 20.64 10.24
CA ASP A 308 -7.46 21.74 10.82
C ASP A 308 -5.93 21.55 10.72
N VAL A 309 -5.42 20.45 10.16
CA VAL A 309 -3.97 20.30 9.89
C VAL A 309 -3.50 21.29 8.82
N ALA A 310 -4.44 21.96 8.14
CA ALA A 310 -4.22 22.97 7.11
C ALA A 310 -4.20 24.43 7.62
N ALA A 311 -4.17 24.70 8.94
CA ALA A 311 -4.10 26.07 9.51
C ALA A 311 -2.69 26.55 9.84
#